data_AF-A0A1B3JJJ8-F1
#
_entry.id   AF-A0A1B3JJJ8-F1
#
_cell.length_a   1.000
_cell.length_b   1.000
_cell.length_c   1.000
_cell.angle_alpha   90.00
_cell.angle_beta   90.00
_cell.angle_gamma   90.00
#
_symmetry.space_group_name_H-M   'P 1'
#
loop_
_entity.id
_entity.type
_entity.pdbx_description
1 polymer ?
#
loop_
_entity_poly.entity_id
_entity_poly.type
_entity_poly.pdbx_seq_one_letter_code
_entity_poly.pdbx_strand_id
1 'polypeptide(L)'
;METYNETKQVWLEELLKADVMTPLALKRGLDRAAGSESPFFPSVGQFIAWCSEDYHALGLPNETELYQRYKSLLGYARFNQAEFDYRSNVEFWLLKNIYEKCRKKSEEDTLKYIPKLLDNAAKKVRSNFVFEDIPKMIPEKPSFYDKARADQARERAMAIIRGAMQ
;
A
#
# COMPACT_ATOMS: atom_id res chain seq x y z
N MET A 1 -34.33 -9.78 32.83
CA MET A 1 -33.70 -8.44 32.80
C MET A 1 -32.19 -8.56 33.05
N GLU A 2 -31.78 -9.39 34.00
CA GLU A 2 -30.38 -9.75 34.28
C GLU A 2 -29.64 -10.35 33.07
N THR A 3 -30.16 -11.43 32.49
CA THR A 3 -29.59 -12.08 31.28
C THR A 3 -29.48 -11.18 30.05
N TYR A 4 -30.38 -10.21 29.91
CA TYR A 4 -30.33 -9.21 28.85
C TYR A 4 -29.17 -8.23 29.04
N ASN A 5 -28.94 -7.80 30.28
CA ASN A 5 -27.82 -6.94 30.62
C ASN A 5 -26.48 -7.68 30.49
N GLU A 6 -26.42 -8.95 30.89
CA GLU A 6 -25.25 -9.81 30.70
C GLU A 6 -24.91 -9.99 29.21
N THR A 7 -25.92 -10.26 28.38
CA THR A 7 -25.72 -10.40 26.92
C THR A 7 -25.16 -9.12 26.32
N LYS A 8 -25.67 -7.95 26.72
CA LYS A 8 -25.13 -6.65 26.27
C LYS A 8 -23.68 -6.45 26.71
N GLN A 9 -23.34 -6.81 27.94
CA GLN A 9 -21.98 -6.69 28.46
C GLN A 9 -21.02 -7.56 27.65
N VAL A 10 -21.36 -8.82 27.43
CA VAL A 10 -20.55 -9.75 26.61
C VAL A 10 -20.34 -9.18 25.20
N TRP A 11 -21.40 -8.70 24.55
CA TRP A 11 -21.27 -8.08 23.22
C TRP A 11 -20.36 -6.85 23.24
N LEU A 12 -20.54 -5.94 24.19
CA LEU A 12 -19.71 -4.75 24.29
C LEU A 12 -18.24 -5.10 24.55
N GLU A 13 -17.96 -6.05 25.43
CA GLU A 13 -16.61 -6.51 25.73
C GLU A 13 -15.93 -7.12 24.49
N GLU A 14 -16.62 -8.00 23.76
CA GLU A 14 -16.06 -8.64 22.58
C GLU A 14 -15.84 -7.63 21.44
N LEU A 15 -16.78 -6.69 21.22
CA LEU A 15 -16.62 -5.63 20.24
C LEU A 15 -15.45 -4.67 20.59
N LEU A 16 -15.24 -4.39 21.88
CA LEU A 16 -14.10 -3.62 22.36
C LEU A 16 -12.78 -4.37 22.18
N LYS A 17 -12.73 -5.66 22.52
CA LYS A 17 -11.54 -6.51 22.33
C LYS A 17 -11.12 -6.60 20.86
N ALA A 18 -12.10 -6.62 19.95
CA ALA A 18 -11.86 -6.65 18.51
C ALA A 18 -11.61 -5.26 17.88
N ASP A 19 -11.65 -4.17 18.66
CA ASP A 19 -11.47 -2.78 18.19
C ASP A 19 -12.45 -2.36 17.06
N VAL A 20 -13.66 -2.93 17.06
CA VAL A 20 -14.70 -2.66 16.05
C VAL A 20 -15.78 -1.67 16.50
N MET A 21 -15.58 -1.01 17.65
CA MET A 21 -16.51 -0.01 18.22
C MET A 21 -16.45 1.36 17.51
N THR A 22 -15.89 1.45 16.31
CA THR A 22 -15.90 2.69 15.52
C THR A 22 -17.21 2.83 14.75
N PRO A 23 -17.74 4.05 14.56
CA PRO A 23 -19.00 4.25 13.83
C PRO A 23 -19.02 3.63 12.43
N LEU A 24 -17.89 3.65 11.73
CA LEU A 24 -17.77 3.08 10.38
C LEU A 24 -17.79 1.55 10.40
N ALA A 25 -17.07 0.92 11.35
CA ALA A 25 -17.05 -0.53 11.50
C ALA A 25 -18.43 -1.07 11.89
N LEU A 26 -19.09 -0.43 12.86
CA LEU A 26 -20.46 -0.77 13.24
C LEU A 26 -21.44 -0.58 12.09
N LYS A 27 -21.32 0.50 11.31
CA LYS A 27 -22.16 0.71 10.13
C LYS A 27 -22.00 -0.42 9.12
N ARG A 28 -20.78 -0.88 8.81
CA ARG A 28 -20.55 -2.03 7.91
C ARG A 28 -21.20 -3.31 8.44
N GLY A 29 -21.02 -3.59 9.73
CA GLY A 29 -21.64 -4.75 10.38
C GLY A 29 -23.17 -4.70 10.31
N LEU A 30 -23.75 -3.52 10.56
CA LEU A 30 -25.20 -3.29 10.49
C LEU A 30 -25.74 -3.36 9.06
N ASP A 31 -25.08 -2.75 8.08
CA ASP A 31 -25.47 -2.79 6.67
C ASP A 31 -25.48 -4.25 6.16
N ARG A 32 -24.48 -5.05 6.56
CA ARG A 32 -24.41 -6.48 6.19
C ARG A 32 -25.43 -7.33 6.94
N ALA A 33 -25.71 -7.01 8.21
CA ALA A 33 -26.78 -7.67 8.96
C ALA A 33 -28.16 -7.35 8.38
N ALA A 34 -28.40 -6.12 7.93
CA ALA A 34 -29.65 -5.71 7.29
C ALA A 34 -29.88 -6.40 5.93
N GLY A 35 -28.80 -6.66 5.19
CA GLY A 35 -28.85 -7.43 3.93
C GLY A 35 -28.82 -8.94 4.10
N SER A 36 -28.73 -9.47 5.33
CA SER A 36 -28.69 -10.91 5.59
C SER A 36 -30.09 -11.52 5.48
N GLU A 37 -30.25 -12.56 4.67
CA GLU A 37 -31.51 -13.32 4.54
C GLU A 37 -31.75 -14.27 5.72
N SER A 38 -30.79 -14.39 6.64
CA SER A 38 -30.93 -15.23 7.84
C SER A 38 -32.07 -14.72 8.75
N PRO A 39 -32.97 -15.59 9.21
CA PRO A 39 -34.00 -15.22 10.17
C PRO A 39 -33.43 -15.00 11.59
N PHE A 40 -32.16 -15.36 11.82
CA PHE A 40 -31.49 -15.23 13.10
C PHE A 40 -30.50 -14.07 13.12
N PHE A 41 -30.38 -13.42 14.29
CA PHE A 41 -29.34 -12.45 14.56
C PHE A 41 -27.96 -13.12 14.46
N PRO A 42 -26.95 -12.47 13.85
CA PRO A 42 -25.61 -13.05 13.77
C PRO A 42 -25.04 -13.31 15.16
N SER A 43 -24.15 -14.30 15.26
CA SER A 43 -23.33 -14.44 16.45
C SER A 43 -22.39 -13.25 16.60
N VAL A 44 -21.92 -12.97 17.82
CA VAL A 44 -20.99 -11.85 18.06
C VAL A 44 -19.73 -11.94 17.20
N GLY A 45 -19.17 -13.13 17.04
CA GLY A 45 -18.00 -13.36 16.18
C GLY A 45 -18.29 -13.14 14.69
N GLN A 46 -19.47 -13.54 14.23
CA GLN A 46 -19.90 -13.29 12.84
C GLN A 46 -20.11 -11.79 12.59
N PHE A 47 -20.72 -11.08 13.54
CA PHE A 47 -20.90 -9.64 13.45
C PHE A 47 -19.56 -8.89 13.46
N ILE A 48 -18.61 -9.28 14.32
CA ILE A 48 -17.25 -8.72 14.34
C ILE A 48 -16.59 -8.88 12.96
N ALA A 49 -16.70 -10.06 12.33
CA ALA A 49 -16.15 -10.29 10.99
C ALA A 49 -16.80 -9.38 9.92
N TRP A 50 -18.10 -9.06 10.07
CA TRP A 50 -18.78 -8.13 9.16
C TRP A 50 -18.40 -6.67 9.39
N CYS A 51 -17.91 -6.31 10.57
CA CYS A 51 -17.42 -4.98 10.88
C CYS A 51 -16.06 -4.67 10.21
N SER A 52 -15.28 -5.70 9.86
CA SER A 52 -13.99 -5.58 9.17
C SER A 52 -14.16 -5.07 7.74
N GLU A 53 -13.16 -4.32 7.25
CA GLU A 53 -13.14 -3.83 5.87
C GLU A 53 -12.61 -4.92 4.94
N ASP A 54 -13.31 -5.16 3.82
CA ASP A 54 -12.77 -6.00 2.75
C ASP A 54 -11.87 -5.16 1.84
N TYR A 55 -10.58 -5.12 2.19
CA TYR A 55 -9.58 -4.40 1.42
C TYR A 55 -9.44 -4.94 -0.02
N HIS A 56 -9.62 -6.24 -0.23
CA HIS A 56 -9.49 -6.84 -1.55
C HIS A 56 -10.59 -6.37 -2.49
N ALA A 57 -11.82 -6.18 -2.00
CA ALA A 57 -12.91 -5.59 -2.79
C ALA A 57 -12.60 -4.16 -3.26
N LEU A 58 -11.69 -3.46 -2.58
CA LEU A 58 -11.20 -2.12 -2.95
C LEU A 58 -9.89 -2.16 -3.76
N GLY A 59 -9.40 -3.34 -4.14
CA GLY A 59 -8.11 -3.52 -4.80
C GLY A 59 -6.91 -3.24 -3.89
N LEU A 60 -7.11 -3.23 -2.58
CA LEU A 60 -6.08 -3.01 -1.55
C LEU A 60 -5.60 -4.36 -0.99
N PRO A 61 -4.31 -4.47 -0.61
CA PRO A 61 -3.81 -5.64 0.09
C PRO A 61 -4.35 -5.69 1.53
N ASN A 62 -4.42 -6.90 2.10
CA ASN A 62 -4.67 -7.04 3.54
C ASN A 62 -3.42 -6.66 4.37
N GLU A 63 -3.58 -6.58 5.70
CA GLU A 63 -2.51 -6.17 6.61
C GLU A 63 -1.26 -7.06 6.52
N THR A 64 -1.47 -8.37 6.46
CA THR A 64 -0.37 -9.35 6.39
C THR A 64 0.37 -9.26 5.06
N GLU A 65 -0.36 -9.19 3.95
CA GLU A 65 0.20 -9.01 2.61
C GLU A 65 0.99 -7.71 2.49
N LEU A 66 0.43 -6.60 2.98
CA LEU A 66 1.08 -5.31 2.93
C LEU A 66 2.38 -5.32 3.75
N TYR A 67 2.36 -5.95 4.93
CA TYR A 67 3.56 -6.13 5.73
C TYR A 67 4.63 -6.97 5.01
N GLN A 68 4.24 -8.09 4.39
CA GLN A 68 5.17 -8.92 3.61
C GLN A 68 5.79 -8.14 2.43
N ARG A 69 4.97 -7.40 1.69
CA ARG A 69 5.43 -6.54 0.58
C ARG A 69 6.38 -5.45 1.08
N TYR A 70 6.10 -4.87 2.24
CA TYR A 70 7.01 -3.93 2.90
C TYR A 70 8.36 -4.57 3.28
N LYS A 71 8.38 -5.78 3.83
CA LYS A 71 9.63 -6.50 4.10
C LYS A 71 10.43 -6.75 2.82
N SER A 72 9.77 -7.16 1.73
CA SER A 72 10.42 -7.29 0.43
C SER A 72 11.03 -5.97 -0.01
N LEU A 73 10.30 -4.85 0.10
CA LEU A 73 10.80 -3.52 -0.27
C LEU A 73 12.05 -3.12 0.53
N LEU A 74 12.14 -3.44 1.82
CA LEU A 74 13.31 -3.11 2.63
C LEU A 74 14.62 -3.71 2.09
N GLY A 75 14.55 -4.85 1.37
CA GLY A 75 15.68 -5.43 0.65
C GLY A 75 16.16 -4.60 -0.55
N TYR A 76 15.24 -3.90 -1.22
CA TYR A 76 15.53 -3.03 -2.37
C TYR A 76 15.80 -1.57 -1.99
N ALA A 77 15.29 -1.13 -0.82
CA ALA A 77 15.20 0.28 -0.43
C ALA A 77 16.54 1.01 -0.26
N ARG A 78 17.68 0.30 -0.24
CA ARG A 78 19.00 0.92 -0.07
C ARG A 78 19.60 1.44 -1.38
N PHE A 79 19.28 0.82 -2.52
CA PHE A 79 19.91 1.14 -3.81
C PHE A 79 18.94 1.14 -5.00
N ASN A 80 17.90 0.30 -4.97
CA ASN A 80 17.13 -0.04 -6.17
C ASN A 80 15.61 0.08 -5.93
N GLN A 81 15.16 1.10 -5.20
CA GLN A 81 13.73 1.28 -4.89
C GLN A 81 12.86 1.37 -6.16
N ALA A 82 13.41 1.92 -7.25
CA ALA A 82 12.73 2.02 -8.54
C ALA A 82 12.72 0.69 -9.34
N GLU A 83 13.50 -0.32 -8.94
CA GLU A 83 13.45 -1.67 -9.53
C GLU A 83 12.44 -2.58 -8.82
N PHE A 84 11.85 -2.12 -7.72
CA PHE A 84 10.82 -2.89 -7.03
C PHE A 84 9.59 -3.03 -7.93
N ASP A 85 9.12 -4.26 -8.09
CA ASP A 85 7.94 -4.57 -8.90
C ASP A 85 6.65 -4.16 -8.19
N TYR A 86 6.27 -2.88 -8.33
CA TYR A 86 5.03 -2.32 -7.79
C TYR A 86 3.82 -2.78 -8.63
N ARG A 87 2.82 -3.36 -7.97
CA ARG A 87 1.60 -3.89 -8.60
C ARG A 87 0.62 -2.80 -9.01
N SER A 88 0.63 -1.66 -8.31
CA SER A 88 -0.26 -0.53 -8.57
C SER A 88 0.28 0.77 -7.99
N ASN A 89 -0.23 1.91 -8.48
CA ASN A 89 0.06 3.23 -7.90
C ASN A 89 -0.34 3.32 -6.42
N VAL A 90 -1.41 2.60 -6.04
CA VAL A 90 -1.87 2.53 -4.64
C VAL A 90 -0.87 1.76 -3.78
N GLU A 91 -0.35 0.63 -4.26
CA GLU A 91 0.69 -0.14 -3.56
C GLU A 91 1.96 0.69 -3.37
N PHE A 92 2.39 1.41 -4.41
CA PHE A 92 3.51 2.34 -4.32
C PHE A 92 3.29 3.38 -3.22
N TRP A 93 2.13 4.02 -3.21
CA TRP A 93 1.77 5.02 -2.19
C TRP A 93 1.77 4.41 -0.78
N LEU A 94 1.20 3.22 -0.58
CA LEU A 94 1.18 2.52 0.70
C LEU A 94 2.60 2.24 1.19
N LEU A 95 3.41 1.59 0.36
CA LEU A 95 4.76 1.18 0.74
C LEU A 95 5.68 2.38 1.00
N LYS A 96 5.56 3.45 0.21
CA LYS A 96 6.26 4.73 0.44
C LYS A 96 5.92 5.32 1.81
N ASN A 97 4.63 5.38 2.16
CA ASN A 97 4.17 5.90 3.45
C ASN A 97 4.66 5.06 4.64
N ILE A 98 4.68 3.73 4.51
CA ILE A 98 5.23 2.84 5.54
C ILE A 98 6.73 3.09 5.67
N TYR A 99 7.47 3.13 4.56
CA TYR A 99 8.91 3.36 4.59
C TYR A 99 9.27 4.70 5.25
N GLU A 100 8.62 5.80 4.86
CA GLU A 100 8.90 7.12 5.41
C GLU A 100 8.65 7.19 6.94
N LYS A 101 7.54 6.61 7.42
CA LYS A 101 7.19 6.64 8.84
C LYS A 101 7.89 5.59 9.71
N CYS A 102 8.18 4.41 9.15
CA CYS A 102 8.59 3.24 9.91
C CYS A 102 10.04 2.79 9.67
N ARG A 103 10.80 3.41 8.76
CA ARG A 103 12.22 3.03 8.52
C ARG A 103 13.13 3.08 9.75
N LYS A 104 12.77 3.84 10.80
CA LYS A 104 13.53 3.95 12.06
C LYS A 104 12.78 3.34 13.26
N LYS A 105 11.61 2.73 13.04
CA LYS A 105 10.74 2.20 14.10
C LYS A 105 10.86 0.70 14.20
N SER A 106 10.32 0.15 15.30
CA SER A 106 10.24 -1.30 15.49
C SER A 106 9.23 -1.95 14.53
N GLU A 107 9.35 -3.27 14.37
CA GLU A 107 8.36 -4.08 13.66
C GLU A 107 6.95 -3.94 14.26
N GLU A 108 6.86 -3.92 15.59
CA GLU A 108 5.58 -3.80 16.30
C GLU A 108 4.88 -2.45 16.02
N ASP A 109 5.64 -1.35 15.99
CA ASP A 109 5.10 -0.03 15.62
C ASP A 109 4.63 0.01 14.16
N THR A 110 5.30 -0.75 13.29
CA THR A 110 4.93 -0.88 11.87
C THR A 110 3.61 -1.62 11.73
N LEU A 111 3.46 -2.75 12.43
CA LEU A 111 2.21 -3.52 12.46
C LEU A 111 1.05 -2.70 13.03
N LYS A 112 1.29 -1.85 14.03
CA LYS A 112 0.26 -0.91 14.55
C LYS A 112 -0.09 0.23 13.58
N TYR A 113 0.79 0.55 12.64
CA TYR A 113 0.58 1.62 11.66
C TYR A 113 -0.17 1.14 10.41
N ILE A 114 0.07 -0.10 9.97
CA ILE A 114 -0.51 -0.68 8.76
C ILE A 114 -2.05 -0.60 8.70
N PRO A 115 -2.81 -1.01 9.74
CA PRO A 115 -4.27 -0.95 9.71
C PRO A 115 -4.77 0.48 9.49
N LYS A 116 -4.19 1.46 10.20
CA LYS A 116 -4.53 2.88 10.09
C LYS A 116 -4.26 3.44 8.69
N LEU A 117 -3.17 2.98 8.06
CA LEU A 117 -2.83 3.38 6.71
C LEU A 117 -3.77 2.76 5.67
N LEU A 118 -4.14 1.49 5.84
CA LEU A 118 -5.09 0.80 4.97
C LEU A 118 -6.49 1.43 5.04
N ASP A 119 -6.97 1.79 6.23
CA ASP A 119 -8.24 2.53 6.39
C ASP A 119 -8.22 3.88 5.65
N ASN A 120 -7.07 4.58 5.68
CA ASN A 120 -6.90 5.84 4.96
C ASN A 120 -6.87 5.61 3.45
N ALA A 121 -6.17 4.56 2.99
CA ALA A 121 -6.15 4.17 1.58
C ALA A 121 -7.57 3.80 1.10
N ALA A 122 -8.33 3.04 1.87
CA ALA A 122 -9.72 2.68 1.57
C ALA A 122 -10.61 3.92 1.41
N LYS A 123 -10.46 4.92 2.29
CA LYS A 123 -11.17 6.21 2.17
C LYS A 123 -10.77 6.95 0.88
N LYS A 124 -9.48 6.98 0.54
CA LYS A 124 -8.97 7.62 -0.68
C LYS A 124 -9.44 6.94 -1.96
N VAL A 125 -9.45 5.60 -1.99
CA VAL A 125 -9.96 4.83 -3.12
C VAL A 125 -11.45 5.13 -3.32
N ARG A 126 -12.26 5.13 -2.24
CA ARG A 126 -13.68 5.47 -2.30
C ARG A 126 -13.95 6.90 -2.76
N SER A 127 -13.07 7.84 -2.41
CA SER A 127 -13.17 9.23 -2.85
C SER A 127 -12.64 9.48 -4.27
N ASN A 128 -12.28 8.42 -5.01
CA ASN A 128 -11.66 8.49 -6.33
C ASN A 128 -10.39 9.37 -6.37
N PHE A 129 -9.58 9.31 -5.30
CA PHE A 129 -8.34 10.06 -5.19
C PHE A 129 -7.31 9.56 -6.21
N VAL A 130 -6.63 10.49 -6.88
CA VAL A 130 -5.56 10.16 -7.84
C VAL A 130 -4.26 9.92 -7.08
N PHE A 131 -3.78 8.68 -7.10
CA PHE A 131 -2.53 8.28 -6.47
C PHE A 131 -1.32 8.67 -7.34
N GLU A 132 -0.17 8.88 -6.68
CA GLU A 132 1.10 9.18 -7.35
C GLU A 132 1.49 8.05 -8.31
N ASP A 133 2.01 8.43 -9.48
CA ASP A 133 2.57 7.47 -10.44
C ASP A 133 3.87 6.88 -9.92
N ILE A 134 4.08 5.60 -10.20
CA ILE A 134 5.33 4.91 -9.94
C ILE A 134 6.45 5.59 -10.75
N PRO A 135 7.53 6.08 -10.12
CA PRO A 135 8.64 6.70 -10.82
C PRO A 135 9.24 5.74 -11.84
N LYS A 136 9.16 6.08 -13.13
CA LYS A 136 9.83 5.31 -14.19
C LYS A 136 11.31 5.63 -14.16
N MET A 137 12.18 4.61 -14.09
CA MET A 137 13.61 4.82 -14.28
C MET A 137 13.85 5.42 -15.67
N ILE A 138 14.69 6.46 -15.73
CA ILE A 138 15.25 6.90 -17.01
C ILE A 138 16.08 5.71 -17.52
N PRO A 139 15.90 5.25 -18.78
CA PRO A 139 16.69 4.15 -19.30
C PRO A 139 18.18 4.47 -19.20
N GLU A 140 18.99 3.54 -18.70
CA GLU A 140 20.45 3.67 -18.52
C GLU A 140 21.18 4.04 -19.82
N LYS A 141 20.56 3.80 -20.98
CA LYS A 141 21.08 4.21 -22.28
C LYS A 141 20.14 5.24 -22.92
N PRO A 142 20.59 6.48 -23.16
CA PRO A 142 19.95 7.29 -24.18
C PRO A 142 20.04 6.55 -25.52
N SER A 143 18.89 6.35 -26.16
CA SER A 143 18.68 5.61 -27.41
C SER A 143 19.32 6.26 -28.67
N PHE A 144 20.41 7.01 -28.54
CA PHE A 144 21.03 7.71 -29.69
C PHE A 144 22.56 7.75 -29.65
N TYR A 145 23.24 6.78 -29.03
CA TYR A 145 24.68 6.64 -29.24
C TYR A 145 24.96 5.93 -30.58
N ASP A 146 25.01 6.70 -31.66
CA ASP A 146 25.55 6.25 -32.93
C ASP A 146 27.08 6.31 -32.86
N LYS A 147 27.69 5.18 -32.50
CA LYS A 147 29.14 5.02 -32.39
C LYS A 147 29.86 5.43 -33.68
N ALA A 148 29.30 5.12 -34.85
CA ALA A 148 29.91 5.44 -36.13
C ALA A 148 29.99 6.96 -36.34
N ARG A 149 28.93 7.69 -35.98
CA ARG A 149 28.91 9.16 -36.04
C ARG A 149 29.90 9.79 -35.06
N ALA A 150 30.03 9.23 -33.86
CA ALA A 150 30.97 9.70 -32.84
C ALA A 150 32.44 9.47 -33.25
N ASP A 151 32.75 8.30 -33.80
CA ASP A 151 34.08 7.95 -34.29
C ASP A 151 34.47 8.83 -35.49
N GLN A 152 33.54 9.07 -36.42
CA GLN A 152 33.78 9.96 -37.56
C GLN A 152 34.04 11.42 -37.14
N ALA A 153 33.35 11.92 -36.11
CA ALA A 153 33.60 13.25 -35.55
C ALA A 153 34.99 13.35 -34.90
N ARG A 154 35.41 12.30 -34.20
CA ARG A 154 36.74 12.22 -33.57
C ARG A 154 37.86 12.20 -34.61
N GLU A 155 37.73 11.42 -35.68
CA GLU A 155 38.73 11.38 -36.75
C GLU A 155 38.88 12.73 -37.45
N ARG A 156 37.77 13.42 -37.74
CA ARG A 156 37.80 14.77 -38.31
C ARG A 156 38.50 15.77 -37.40
N ALA A 157 38.21 15.74 -36.10
CA ALA A 157 38.88 16.61 -35.12
C ALA A 157 40.39 16.35 -35.07
N MET A 158 40.80 15.07 -35.06
CA MET A 158 42.21 14.69 -35.05
C MET A 158 42.95 15.09 -36.33
N ALA A 159 42.29 15.01 -37.49
CA ALA A 159 42.87 15.44 -38.76
C ALA A 159 43.13 16.96 -38.79
N ILE A 160 42.20 17.76 -38.25
CA ILE A 160 42.36 19.22 -38.13
C ILE A 160 43.53 19.56 -37.21
N ILE A 161 43.61 18.90 -36.04
CA ILE A 161 44.70 19.12 -35.07
C ILE A 161 46.05 18.75 -35.66
N ARG A 162 46.14 17.64 -36.39
CA ARG A 162 47.40 17.19 -37.03
C ARG A 162 47.82 18.11 -38.18
N GLY A 163 46.87 18.67 -38.93
CA GLY A 163 47.13 19.64 -39.99
C GLY A 163 47.55 21.03 -39.47
N ALA A 164 47.16 21.39 -38.25
CA ALA A 164 47.57 22.65 -37.61
C ALA A 164 48.94 22.59 -36.89
N MET A 165 49.56 21.40 -36.82
CA MET A 165 50.90 21.18 -36.24
C MET A 165 52.00 21.00 -37.30
N GLN A 166 51.68 21.18 -38.59
CA GLN A 166 52.65 21.31 -39.69
C GLN A 166 52.81 22.78 -40.06
#